data_AF-A0A369QNC4-F1
#
_entry.id   AF-A0A369QNC4-F1
#
_cell.length_a   1.000
_cell.length_b   1.000
_cell.length_c   1.000
_cell.angle_alpha   90.00
_cell.angle_beta   90.00
_cell.angle_gamma   90.00
#
_symmetry.space_group_name_H-M   'P 1'
#
loop_
_entity.id
_entity.type
_entity.pdbx_description
1 polymer ?
#
loop_
_entity_poly.entity_id
_entity_poly.type
_entity_poly.pdbx_seq_one_letter_code
_entity_poly.pdbx_strand_id
1 'polypeptide(L)'
;MKSIYALPFKLITLLVAGAAISAVLMMVVLNLLRPGELVMYLVTLVPLVLPLAYVFFWQRREKQQPTESPRILAFWQGLISYCLAFDIVSFGWKKVFGLQFRPVPLSIADMPMADQPGDWLMWHFFGYSHTFGMMVAALQIMGSFLLLFRTTRLLGVFMLLPVMLNILGINYFYHLGIGPLYQSIVLSAGLIYLLFADYGYLSAIFLRTREALPAITLGGNKIKNTVRFLVMGLAFGYIFLFYQRSKGYSESELHGVYNVTSLRVNQKPINLAGTLQDSILNRVYFDDGNVCILQYNNHLRRLFGRYEYNAKQHAFKSIFELKSVGPGDYRPREKADTLQATLKHLPQNNAYAMAGLLGPDSVQMVLQKVR
;
A
#
# COMPACT_ATOMS: atom_id res chain seq x y z
N MET A 1 33.34 0.15 23.23
CA MET A 1 32.66 0.99 24.24
C MET A 1 33.09 2.47 24.25
N LYS A 2 34.25 2.89 23.71
CA LYS A 2 34.64 4.34 23.63
C LYS A 2 33.81 5.20 22.65
N SER A 3 33.07 4.59 21.71
CA SER A 3 32.39 5.31 20.61
C SER A 3 31.11 6.08 21.02
N ILE A 4 30.43 5.67 22.10
CA ILE A 4 29.10 6.18 22.46
C ILE A 4 29.18 7.59 23.11
N TYR A 5 30.36 7.98 23.59
CA TYR A 5 30.58 9.29 24.23
C TYR A 5 31.19 10.32 23.28
N ALA A 6 31.41 9.96 22.01
CA ALA A 6 31.93 10.88 21.02
C ALA A 6 30.92 12.02 20.77
N LEU A 7 31.44 13.23 20.55
CA LEU A 7 30.65 14.41 20.18
C LEU A 7 29.57 14.16 19.11
N PRO A 8 29.84 13.44 17.99
CA PRO A 8 28.79 13.16 16.99
C PRO A 8 27.61 12.37 17.56
N PHE A 9 27.84 11.41 18.47
CA PHE A 9 26.75 10.64 19.07
C PHE A 9 25.87 11.50 19.97
N LYS A 10 26.46 12.44 20.71
CA LYS A 10 25.72 13.40 21.54
C LYS A 10 24.86 14.33 20.70
N LEU A 11 25.42 14.85 19.60
CA LEU A 11 24.71 15.69 18.64
C LEU A 11 23.50 14.95 18.05
N ILE A 12 23.69 13.71 17.57
CA ILE A 12 22.60 12.89 17.03
C ILE A 12 21.54 12.63 18.10
N THR A 13 21.95 12.28 19.32
CA THR A 13 21.01 12.03 20.42
C THR A 13 20.15 13.26 20.71
N LEU A 14 20.75 14.44 20.78
CA LEU A 14 20.04 15.68 21.09
C LEU A 14 19.18 16.16 19.90
N LEU A 15 19.61 15.93 18.66
CA LEU A 15 18.80 16.17 17.48
C LEU A 15 17.54 15.29 17.48
N VAL A 16 17.69 13.99 17.72
CA VAL A 16 16.57 13.04 17.78
C VAL A 16 15.63 13.36 18.95
N ALA A 17 16.18 13.70 20.12
CA ALA A 17 15.38 14.13 21.26
C ALA A 17 14.58 15.41 20.95
N GLY A 18 15.23 16.41 20.37
CA GLY A 18 14.57 17.66 19.98
C GLY A 18 13.47 17.43 18.95
N ALA A 19 13.72 16.59 17.94
CA ALA A 19 12.73 16.23 16.94
C ALA A 19 11.54 15.47 17.56
N ALA A 20 11.79 14.52 18.48
CA ALA A 20 10.73 13.77 19.15
C ALA A 20 9.86 14.68 20.04
N ILE A 21 10.48 15.61 20.78
CA ILE A 21 9.73 16.61 21.58
C ILE A 21 8.90 17.51 20.66
N SER A 22 9.50 17.98 19.56
CA SER A 22 8.81 18.79 18.55
C SER A 22 7.59 18.07 17.98
N ALA A 23 7.71 16.78 17.62
CA ALA A 23 6.61 15.98 17.09
C ALA A 23 5.44 15.84 18.09
N VAL A 24 5.75 15.58 19.37
CA VAL A 24 4.76 15.51 20.44
C VAL A 24 4.05 16.86 20.62
N LEU A 25 4.81 17.95 20.73
CA LEU A 25 4.21 19.27 20.94
C LEU A 25 3.39 19.69 19.73
N MET A 26 3.89 19.47 18.50
CA MET A 26 3.14 19.72 17.27
C MET A 26 1.82 18.96 17.26
N MET A 27 1.84 17.67 17.63
CA MET A 27 0.63 16.85 17.72
C MET A 27 -0.36 17.42 18.73
N VAL A 28 0.09 17.69 19.96
CA VAL A 28 -0.77 18.13 21.06
C VAL A 28 -1.37 19.50 20.77
N VAL A 29 -0.52 20.45 20.35
CA VAL A 29 -0.91 21.83 20.05
C VAL A 29 -1.88 21.89 18.87
N LEU A 30 -1.62 21.14 17.79
CA LEU A 30 -2.50 21.12 16.63
C LEU A 30 -3.87 20.51 16.94
N ASN A 31 -3.93 19.47 17.78
CA ASN A 31 -5.19 18.82 18.13
C ASN A 31 -6.02 19.59 19.19
N LEU A 32 -5.37 20.28 20.14
CA LEU A 32 -6.06 20.98 21.23
C LEU A 32 -6.36 22.46 20.94
N LEU A 33 -5.40 23.18 20.37
CA LEU A 33 -5.42 24.65 20.33
C LEU A 33 -5.65 25.22 18.93
N ARG A 34 -5.42 24.43 17.87
CA ARG A 34 -5.48 24.88 16.45
C ARG A 34 -4.87 26.27 16.24
N PRO A 35 -3.62 26.51 16.69
CA PRO A 35 -3.08 27.85 16.70
C PRO A 35 -2.70 28.32 15.29
N GLY A 36 -2.40 29.61 15.17
CA GLY A 36 -1.84 30.17 13.94
C GLY A 36 -0.44 29.63 13.62
N GLU A 37 -0.01 29.83 12.37
CA GLU A 37 1.23 29.26 11.82
C GLU A 37 2.48 29.61 12.63
N LEU A 38 2.58 30.85 13.14
CA LEU A 38 3.72 31.32 13.93
C LEU A 38 3.96 30.45 15.18
N VAL A 39 2.88 30.07 15.88
CA VAL A 39 2.99 29.20 17.06
C VAL A 39 3.47 27.81 16.66
N MET A 40 3.01 27.29 15.52
CA MET A 40 3.46 26.00 14.98
C MET A 40 4.95 26.01 14.65
N TYR A 41 5.47 27.10 14.07
CA TYR A 41 6.90 27.26 13.83
C TYR A 41 7.71 27.28 15.13
N LEU A 42 7.27 28.04 16.13
CA LEU A 42 7.96 28.10 17.42
C LEU A 42 7.98 26.74 18.13
N VAL A 43 6.85 26.05 18.15
CA VAL A 43 6.70 24.72 18.74
C VAL A 43 7.59 23.68 18.06
N THR A 44 7.92 23.88 16.78
CA THR A 44 8.81 22.99 16.03
C THR A 44 10.29 23.35 16.21
N LEU A 45 10.63 24.64 16.08
CA LEU A 45 12.01 25.13 16.07
C LEU A 45 12.66 25.14 17.46
N VAL A 46 11.93 25.55 18.49
CA VAL A 46 12.49 25.70 19.84
C VAL A 46 12.99 24.35 20.39
N PRO A 47 12.23 23.25 20.33
CA PRO A 47 12.72 21.94 20.77
C PRO A 47 13.83 21.37 19.90
N LEU A 48 14.00 21.81 18.65
CA LEU A 48 15.14 21.40 17.82
C LEU A 48 16.43 22.15 18.21
N VAL A 49 16.33 23.46 18.46
CA VAL A 49 17.51 24.31 18.70
C VAL A 49 18.03 24.20 20.14
N LEU A 50 17.15 24.18 21.15
CA LEU A 50 17.57 24.21 22.56
C LEU A 50 18.42 22.99 22.96
N PRO A 51 18.05 21.73 22.64
CA PRO A 51 18.88 20.58 22.96
C PRO A 51 20.21 20.58 22.20
N LEU A 52 20.25 21.10 20.96
CA LEU A 52 21.50 21.25 20.21
C LEU A 52 22.43 22.28 20.88
N ALA A 53 21.90 23.40 21.36
CA ALA A 53 22.67 24.36 22.15
C ALA A 53 23.18 23.73 23.47
N TYR A 54 22.41 22.83 24.07
CA TYR A 54 22.80 22.11 25.30
C TYR A 54 24.03 21.20 25.09
N VAL A 55 24.35 20.78 23.86
CA VAL A 55 25.57 19.99 23.57
C VAL A 55 26.83 20.69 24.07
N PHE A 56 26.94 22.01 23.84
CA PHE A 56 28.12 22.79 24.25
C PHE A 56 28.26 22.83 25.77
N PHE A 57 27.14 22.97 26.49
CA PHE A 57 27.12 22.92 27.95
C PHE A 57 27.49 21.52 28.46
N TRP A 58 26.95 20.46 27.86
CA TRP A 58 27.29 19.08 28.19
C TRP A 58 28.78 18.80 27.97
N GLN A 59 29.36 19.23 26.85
CA GLN A 59 30.78 19.03 26.56
C GLN A 59 31.68 19.78 27.55
N ARG A 60 31.30 20.99 27.96
CA ARG A 60 32.02 21.76 28.99
C ARG A 60 31.95 21.07 30.35
N ARG A 61 30.77 20.59 30.75
CA ARG A 61 30.58 19.85 32.02
C ARG A 61 31.28 18.51 32.03
N GLU A 62 31.33 17.78 30.93
CA GLU A 62 32.03 16.49 30.85
C GLU A 62 33.54 16.63 31.12
N LYS A 63 34.16 17.74 30.67
CA LYS A 63 35.56 18.05 31.01
C LYS A 63 35.77 18.24 32.51
N GLN A 64 34.75 18.67 33.24
CA GLN A 64 34.81 18.91 34.69
C GLN A 64 34.39 17.67 35.49
N GLN A 65 33.40 16.91 35.01
CA GLN A 65 32.80 15.75 35.69
C GLN A 65 32.48 14.63 34.68
N PRO A 66 33.48 13.82 34.28
CA PRO A 66 33.30 12.81 33.24
C PRO A 66 32.37 11.64 33.65
N THR A 67 32.18 11.40 34.94
CA THR A 67 31.35 10.31 35.48
C THR A 67 29.84 10.53 35.31
N GLU A 68 29.39 11.75 35.06
CA GLU A 68 27.96 12.09 34.89
C GLU A 68 27.45 11.91 33.44
N SER A 69 28.35 11.85 32.46
CA SER A 69 28.01 11.74 31.03
C SER A 69 27.10 10.54 30.68
N PRO A 70 27.31 9.33 31.24
CA PRO A 70 26.42 8.19 31.01
C PRO A 70 24.99 8.38 31.54
N ARG A 71 24.84 9.08 32.68
CA ARG A 71 23.53 9.37 33.28
C ARG A 71 22.73 10.35 32.41
N ILE A 72 23.38 11.40 31.93
CA ILE A 72 22.79 12.38 31.01
C ILE A 72 22.34 11.69 29.71
N LEU A 73 23.18 10.81 29.15
CA LEU A 73 22.82 10.06 27.95
C LEU A 73 21.61 9.14 28.19
N ALA A 74 21.60 8.43 29.31
CA ALA A 74 20.48 7.56 29.68
C ALA A 74 19.17 8.34 29.84
N PHE A 75 19.23 9.56 30.40
CA PHE A 75 18.09 10.47 30.49
C PHE A 75 17.54 10.84 29.11
N TRP A 76 18.40 11.30 28.18
CA TRP A 76 17.96 11.69 26.83
C TRP A 76 17.40 10.51 26.03
N GLN A 77 18.01 9.34 26.14
CA GLN A 77 17.48 8.12 25.51
C GLN A 77 16.12 7.71 26.09
N GLY A 78 15.95 7.84 27.41
CA GLY A 78 14.66 7.63 28.07
C GLY A 78 13.60 8.61 27.58
N LEU A 79 13.95 9.89 27.49
CA LEU A 79 13.06 10.94 26.98
C LEU A 79 12.63 10.68 25.53
N ILE A 80 13.56 10.30 24.65
CA ILE A 80 13.24 9.87 23.28
C ILE A 80 12.24 8.71 23.32
N SER A 81 12.53 7.66 24.10
CA SER A 81 11.66 6.49 24.25
C SER A 81 10.24 6.89 24.66
N TYR A 82 10.09 7.78 25.63
CA TYR A 82 8.80 8.24 26.13
C TYR A 82 8.04 9.11 25.11
N CYS A 83 8.72 10.04 24.43
CA CYS A 83 8.09 10.84 23.37
C CYS A 83 7.59 9.96 22.22
N LEU A 84 8.45 9.04 21.74
CA LEU A 84 8.09 8.11 20.66
C LEU A 84 6.92 7.21 21.07
N ALA A 85 6.94 6.65 22.28
CA ALA A 85 5.88 5.80 22.80
C ALA A 85 4.55 6.56 22.86
N PHE A 86 4.57 7.80 23.38
CA PHE A 86 3.40 8.66 23.49
C PHE A 86 2.77 9.00 22.13
N ASP A 87 3.58 9.39 21.14
CA ASP A 87 3.07 9.70 19.81
C ASP A 87 2.48 8.46 19.12
N ILE A 88 3.24 7.35 19.10
CA ILE A 88 2.83 6.13 18.42
C ILE A 88 1.58 5.53 19.07
N VAL A 89 1.49 5.53 20.41
CA VAL A 89 0.29 5.03 21.11
C VAL A 89 -0.90 5.93 20.84
N SER A 90 -0.70 7.24 20.74
CA SER A 90 -1.76 8.19 20.38
C SER A 90 -2.30 7.92 18.98
N PHE A 91 -1.44 7.56 18.01
CA PHE A 91 -1.88 7.12 16.69
C PHE A 91 -2.61 5.79 16.71
N GLY A 92 -2.19 4.84 17.55
CA GLY A 92 -2.90 3.59 17.77
C GLY A 92 -4.31 3.84 18.28
N TRP A 93 -4.46 4.66 19.34
CA TRP A 93 -5.77 5.03 19.88
C TRP A 93 -6.64 5.79 18.88
N LYS A 94 -6.07 6.69 18.08
CA LYS A 94 -6.82 7.36 16.99
C LYS A 94 -7.45 6.36 16.01
N LYS A 95 -6.79 5.24 15.71
CA LYS A 95 -7.36 4.18 14.86
C LYS A 95 -8.48 3.43 15.58
N VAL A 96 -8.27 3.07 16.86
CA VAL A 96 -9.29 2.39 17.67
C VAL A 96 -10.57 3.21 17.78
N PHE A 97 -10.46 4.53 17.97
CA PHE A 97 -11.61 5.44 18.06
C PHE A 97 -12.21 5.84 16.70
N GLY A 98 -11.77 5.27 15.57
CA GLY A 98 -12.28 5.62 14.24
C GLY A 98 -11.98 7.06 13.82
N LEU A 99 -10.96 7.70 14.41
CA LEU A 99 -10.50 9.04 14.03
C LEU A 99 -9.62 8.99 12.77
N GLN A 100 -9.16 7.81 12.37
CA GLN A 100 -8.51 7.52 11.09
C GLN A 100 -9.31 6.45 10.33
N PHE A 101 -9.17 6.41 9.00
CA PHE A 101 -9.92 5.50 8.12
C PHE A 101 -11.42 5.79 8.06
N ARG A 102 -11.77 7.08 8.02
CA ARG A 102 -13.16 7.54 7.91
C ARG A 102 -13.73 7.26 6.53
N PRO A 103 -15.07 7.14 6.40
CA PRO A 103 -15.73 7.06 5.11
C PRO A 103 -15.31 8.21 4.19
N VAL A 104 -15.13 7.90 2.92
CA VAL A 104 -14.77 8.86 1.87
C VAL A 104 -15.94 9.85 1.70
N PRO A 105 -15.70 11.17 1.71
CA PRO A 105 -16.73 12.18 1.44
C PRO A 105 -17.36 11.95 0.07
N LEU A 106 -18.65 12.24 -0.06
CA LEU A 106 -19.40 12.03 -1.31
C LEU A 106 -18.73 12.72 -2.51
N SER A 107 -18.23 13.95 -2.32
CA SER A 107 -17.54 14.70 -3.37
C SER A 107 -16.26 14.03 -3.88
N ILE A 108 -15.59 13.22 -3.06
CA ILE A 108 -14.40 12.46 -3.44
C ILE A 108 -14.81 11.09 -4.01
N ALA A 109 -15.86 10.48 -3.45
CA ALA A 109 -16.40 9.22 -3.93
C ALA A 109 -16.93 9.31 -5.38
N ASP A 110 -17.42 10.48 -5.79
CA ASP A 110 -17.87 10.76 -7.17
C ASP A 110 -16.71 10.96 -8.15
N MET A 111 -15.48 11.19 -7.68
CA MET A 111 -14.31 11.32 -8.53
C MET A 111 -13.85 9.95 -9.05
N PRO A 112 -13.33 9.87 -10.30
CA PRO A 112 -12.63 8.68 -10.75
C PRO A 112 -11.53 8.29 -9.78
N MET A 113 -11.37 6.99 -9.49
CA MET A 113 -10.40 6.50 -8.51
C MET A 113 -8.95 6.94 -8.81
N ALA A 114 -8.62 7.16 -10.09
CA ALA A 114 -7.32 7.66 -10.51
C ALA A 114 -7.06 9.14 -10.15
N ASP A 115 -8.13 9.92 -9.98
CA ASP A 115 -8.08 11.35 -9.67
C ASP A 115 -8.32 11.63 -8.18
N GLN A 116 -8.62 10.59 -7.39
CA GLN A 116 -8.82 10.73 -5.95
C GLN A 116 -7.51 11.07 -5.23
N PRO A 117 -7.52 12.03 -4.30
CA PRO A 117 -6.35 12.32 -3.47
C PRO A 117 -5.86 11.09 -2.70
N GLY A 118 -4.53 10.95 -2.57
CA GLY A 118 -3.92 9.74 -2.02
C GLY A 118 -4.27 9.46 -0.56
N ASP A 119 -4.56 10.50 0.23
CA ASP A 119 -5.05 10.35 1.61
C ASP A 119 -6.42 9.67 1.67
N TRP A 120 -7.38 10.10 0.85
CA TRP A 120 -8.70 9.46 0.77
C TRP A 120 -8.63 8.06 0.18
N LEU A 121 -7.76 7.83 -0.81
CA LEU A 121 -7.53 6.51 -1.39
C LEU A 121 -7.02 5.52 -0.32
N MET A 122 -6.04 5.94 0.48
CA MET A 122 -5.51 5.12 1.57
C MET A 122 -6.54 4.94 2.68
N TRP A 123 -7.28 5.99 3.06
CA TRP A 123 -8.32 5.87 4.07
C TRP A 123 -9.45 4.93 3.64
N HIS A 124 -9.82 4.93 2.36
CA HIS A 124 -10.75 3.96 1.80
C HIS A 124 -10.20 2.53 1.89
N PHE A 125 -8.95 2.32 1.45
CA PHE A 125 -8.30 1.01 1.46
C PHE A 125 -8.21 0.41 2.88
N PHE A 126 -7.68 1.18 3.84
CA PHE A 126 -7.58 0.73 5.23
C PHE A 126 -8.93 0.68 5.95
N GLY A 127 -9.88 1.53 5.55
CA GLY A 127 -11.25 1.57 6.09
C GLY A 127 -12.10 0.38 5.65
N TYR A 128 -11.82 -0.22 4.49
CA TYR A 128 -12.51 -1.41 4.00
C TYR A 128 -12.43 -2.58 4.99
N SER A 129 -11.27 -2.78 5.63
CA SER A 129 -11.06 -3.85 6.62
C SER A 129 -10.80 -3.28 8.01
N HIS A 130 -11.88 -3.13 8.80
CA HIS A 130 -11.79 -2.69 10.19
C HIS A 130 -10.84 -3.57 11.02
N THR A 131 -10.88 -4.89 10.83
CA THR A 131 -10.03 -5.85 11.53
C THR A 131 -8.53 -5.61 11.25
N PHE A 132 -8.18 -5.29 10.01
CA PHE A 132 -6.80 -4.97 9.67
C PHE A 132 -6.35 -3.65 10.32
N GLY A 133 -7.21 -2.61 10.28
CA GLY A 133 -6.95 -1.36 10.99
C GLY A 133 -6.73 -1.55 12.49
N MET A 134 -7.52 -2.40 13.14
CA MET A 134 -7.39 -2.76 14.56
C MET A 134 -6.11 -3.55 14.85
N MET A 135 -5.69 -4.44 13.96
CA MET A 135 -4.42 -5.15 14.09
C MET A 135 -3.23 -4.19 14.08
N VAL A 136 -3.21 -3.23 13.15
CA VAL A 136 -2.17 -2.19 13.10
C VAL A 136 -2.19 -1.34 14.38
N ALA A 137 -3.37 -0.95 14.87
CA ALA A 137 -3.51 -0.21 16.11
C ALA A 137 -2.99 -0.98 17.33
N ALA A 138 -3.31 -2.26 17.43
CA ALA A 138 -2.82 -3.14 18.50
C ALA A 138 -1.28 -3.24 18.47
N LEU A 139 -0.67 -3.37 17.28
CA LEU A 139 0.78 -3.39 17.15
C LEU A 139 1.43 -2.08 17.62
N GLN A 140 0.83 -0.93 17.27
CA GLN A 140 1.29 0.38 17.72
C GLN A 140 1.19 0.52 19.25
N ILE A 141 0.06 0.11 19.84
CA ILE A 141 -0.16 0.23 21.30
C ILE A 141 0.76 -0.70 22.08
N MET A 142 0.81 -1.99 21.71
CA MET A 142 1.68 -2.97 22.36
C MET A 142 3.15 -2.60 22.21
N GLY A 143 3.58 -2.24 21.00
CA GLY A 143 4.95 -1.83 20.74
C GLY A 143 5.35 -0.59 21.54
N SER A 144 4.47 0.42 21.65
CA SER A 144 4.70 1.60 22.49
C SER A 144 4.80 1.25 23.96
N PHE A 145 3.94 0.36 24.46
CA PHE A 145 4.01 -0.08 25.86
C PHE A 145 5.35 -0.77 26.16
N LEU A 146 5.82 -1.65 25.27
CA LEU A 146 7.14 -2.29 25.40
C LEU A 146 8.29 -1.27 25.34
N LEU A 147 8.13 -0.18 24.59
CA LEU A 147 9.12 0.89 24.46
C LEU A 147 9.32 1.70 25.77
N LEU A 148 8.34 1.67 26.69
CA LEU A 148 8.43 2.38 27.98
C LEU A 148 9.40 1.70 28.96
N PHE A 149 9.55 0.39 28.89
CA PHE A 149 10.39 -0.35 29.83
C PHE A 149 11.77 -0.64 29.23
N ARG A 150 12.82 -0.31 29.97
CA ARG A 150 14.22 -0.48 29.53
C ARG A 150 14.55 -1.93 29.13
N THR A 151 13.93 -2.92 29.77
CA THR A 151 14.14 -4.35 29.51
C THR A 151 13.48 -4.82 28.22
N THR A 152 12.29 -4.29 27.89
CA THR A 152 11.52 -4.69 26.69
C THR A 152 11.68 -3.72 25.52
N ARG A 153 12.43 -2.62 25.70
CA ARG A 153 12.59 -1.55 24.71
C ARG A 153 12.98 -2.08 23.34
N LEU A 154 13.95 -3.00 23.28
CA LEU A 154 14.42 -3.56 22.02
C LEU A 154 13.32 -4.33 21.28
N LEU A 155 12.50 -5.09 22.01
CA LEU A 155 11.34 -5.79 21.44
C LEU A 155 10.30 -4.80 20.91
N GLY A 156 10.04 -3.72 21.66
CA GLY A 156 9.19 -2.61 21.21
C GLY A 156 9.70 -1.98 19.92
N VAL A 157 11.01 -1.72 19.80
CA VAL A 157 11.62 -1.20 18.57
C VAL A 157 11.43 -2.16 17.39
N PHE A 158 11.69 -3.47 17.56
CA PHE A 158 11.48 -4.45 16.49
C PHE A 158 10.02 -4.57 16.05
N MET A 159 9.09 -4.40 16.98
CA MET A 159 7.66 -4.45 16.70
C MET A 159 7.18 -3.19 15.96
N LEU A 160 7.64 -2.01 16.38
CA LEU A 160 7.20 -0.73 15.85
C LEU A 160 7.90 -0.32 14.56
N LEU A 161 9.18 -0.64 14.40
CA LEU A 161 9.99 -0.11 13.29
C LEU A 161 9.43 -0.53 11.91
N PRO A 162 9.06 -1.80 11.65
CA PRO A 162 8.44 -2.18 10.37
C PRO A 162 7.11 -1.45 10.12
N VAL A 163 6.29 -1.29 11.17
CA VAL A 163 5.01 -0.60 11.09
C VAL A 163 5.21 0.88 10.74
N MET A 164 6.14 1.55 11.43
CA MET A 164 6.42 2.97 11.20
C MET A 164 7.09 3.22 9.84
N LEU A 165 7.98 2.34 9.37
CA LEU A 165 8.56 2.43 8.03
C LEU A 165 7.51 2.23 6.94
N ASN A 166 6.55 1.33 7.14
CA ASN A 166 5.44 1.15 6.21
C ASN A 166 4.55 2.40 6.17
N ILE A 167 4.19 2.96 7.33
CA ILE A 167 3.44 4.23 7.42
C ILE A 167 4.19 5.39 6.75
N LEU A 168 5.51 5.50 6.98
CA LEU A 168 6.36 6.49 6.33
C LEU A 168 6.34 6.35 4.80
N GLY A 169 6.48 5.11 4.30
CA GLY A 169 6.39 4.82 2.87
C GLY A 169 5.04 5.26 2.29
N ILE A 170 3.93 4.89 2.95
CA ILE A 170 2.59 5.29 2.53
C ILE A 170 2.46 6.81 2.50
N ASN A 171 2.88 7.50 3.58
CA ASN A 171 2.79 8.95 3.65
C ASN A 171 3.58 9.65 2.53
N TYR A 172 4.76 9.12 2.19
CA TYR A 172 5.63 9.67 1.17
C TYR A 172 5.10 9.41 -0.26
N PHE A 173 4.84 8.13 -0.60
CA PHE A 173 4.47 7.74 -1.95
C PHE A 173 3.04 8.11 -2.33
N TYR A 174 2.14 8.26 -1.35
CA TYR A 174 0.75 8.68 -1.59
C TYR A 174 0.47 10.14 -1.20
N HIS A 175 1.50 10.90 -0.83
CA HIS A 175 1.39 12.34 -0.56
C HIS A 175 0.32 12.73 0.49
N LEU A 176 0.24 12.01 1.62
CA LEU A 176 -0.77 12.21 2.69
C LEU A 176 -0.67 13.55 3.46
N GLY A 177 0.19 14.46 3.02
CA GLY A 177 0.41 15.77 3.62
C GLY A 177 1.66 15.86 4.50
N ILE A 178 2.11 17.10 4.72
CA ILE A 178 3.41 17.39 5.37
C ILE A 178 3.42 17.00 6.85
N GLY A 179 2.29 17.16 7.56
CA GLY A 179 2.18 16.84 8.99
C GLY A 179 2.39 15.35 9.29
N PRO A 180 1.56 14.44 8.72
CA PRO A 180 1.75 12.99 8.88
C PRO A 180 3.12 12.51 8.40
N LEU A 181 3.62 13.06 7.28
CA LEU A 181 4.94 12.75 6.77
C LEU A 181 6.03 13.11 7.79
N TYR A 182 6.04 14.34 8.29
CA TYR A 182 7.00 14.79 9.31
C TYR A 182 6.98 13.89 10.55
N GLN A 183 5.80 13.59 11.09
CA GLN A 183 5.68 12.70 12.24
C GLN A 183 6.23 11.30 11.94
N SER A 184 5.88 10.71 10.81
CA SER A 184 6.38 9.38 10.44
C SER A 184 7.90 9.34 10.24
N ILE A 185 8.52 10.43 9.75
CA ILE A 185 9.98 10.57 9.63
C ILE A 185 10.62 10.61 11.02
N VAL A 186 10.14 11.50 11.90
CA VAL A 186 10.69 11.65 13.26
C VAL A 186 10.60 10.35 14.04
N LEU A 187 9.43 9.70 14.00
CA LEU A 187 9.19 8.46 14.71
C LEU A 187 10.06 7.31 14.17
N SER A 188 10.18 7.17 12.85
CA SER A 188 11.04 6.15 12.23
C SER A 188 12.51 6.40 12.55
N ALA A 189 12.98 7.64 12.43
CA ALA A 189 14.35 8.02 12.75
C ALA A 189 14.68 7.79 14.23
N GLY A 190 13.74 8.09 15.14
CA GLY A 190 13.88 7.83 16.57
C GLY A 190 13.98 6.34 16.89
N LEU A 191 13.15 5.49 16.27
CA LEU A 191 13.23 4.03 16.43
C LEU A 191 14.54 3.47 15.87
N ILE A 192 14.99 3.95 14.71
CA ILE A 192 16.31 3.61 14.12
C ILE A 192 17.44 4.01 15.07
N TYR A 193 17.38 5.21 15.65
CA TYR A 193 18.36 5.67 16.63
C TYR A 193 18.40 4.74 17.86
N LEU A 194 17.24 4.38 18.42
CA LEU A 194 17.18 3.46 19.56
C LEU A 194 17.73 2.07 19.21
N LEU A 195 17.45 1.58 18.00
CA LEU A 195 18.02 0.32 17.50
C LEU A 195 19.56 0.37 17.47
N PHE A 196 20.14 1.44 16.94
CA PHE A 196 21.60 1.61 16.88
C PHE A 196 22.22 1.88 18.26
N ALA A 197 21.52 2.56 19.16
CA ALA A 197 21.98 2.76 20.54
C ALA A 197 22.17 1.41 21.26
N ASP A 198 21.35 0.41 20.96
CA ASP A 198 21.41 -0.95 21.52
C ASP A 198 22.19 -1.94 20.61
N TYR A 199 22.95 -1.46 19.61
CA TYR A 199 23.68 -2.31 18.63
C TYR A 199 24.64 -3.32 19.28
N GLY A 200 25.23 -2.98 20.43
CA GLY A 200 26.08 -3.89 21.19
C GLY A 200 25.36 -5.18 21.57
N TYR A 201 24.12 -5.08 22.06
CA TYR A 201 23.28 -6.23 22.41
C TYR A 201 22.79 -6.97 21.15
N LEU A 202 22.41 -6.24 20.10
CA LEU A 202 22.00 -6.82 18.82
C LEU A 202 23.09 -7.69 18.20
N SER A 203 24.33 -7.20 18.14
CA SER A 203 25.45 -7.97 17.58
C SER A 203 25.76 -9.22 18.41
N ALA A 204 25.55 -9.19 19.73
CA ALA A 204 25.71 -10.35 20.58
C ALA A 204 24.63 -11.43 20.30
N ILE A 205 23.38 -11.01 20.12
CA ILE A 205 22.24 -11.92 19.91
C ILE A 205 22.16 -12.43 18.46
N PHE A 206 22.39 -11.59 17.46
CA PHE A 206 22.16 -11.99 16.06
C PHE A 206 23.43 -12.46 15.34
N LEU A 207 24.60 -11.92 15.69
CA LEU A 207 25.86 -12.20 14.98
C LEU A 207 26.79 -13.14 15.75
N ARG A 208 26.64 -13.25 17.07
CA ARG A 208 27.51 -14.07 17.93
C ARG A 208 26.82 -15.28 18.54
N THR A 209 25.52 -15.48 18.28
CA THR A 209 24.83 -16.69 18.72
C THR A 209 25.44 -17.89 18.04
N ARG A 210 25.93 -18.83 18.84
CA ARG A 210 26.46 -20.10 18.35
C ARG A 210 25.29 -21.01 18.02
N GLU A 211 25.29 -21.56 16.82
CA GLU A 211 24.31 -22.58 16.42
C GLU A 211 24.40 -23.76 17.40
N ALA A 212 23.28 -24.11 18.05
CA ALA A 212 23.20 -25.28 18.94
C ALA A 212 23.05 -26.61 18.18
N LEU A 213 22.87 -26.52 16.85
CA LEU A 213 22.70 -27.66 15.96
C LEU A 213 24.06 -28.14 15.44
N PRO A 214 24.26 -29.47 15.28
CA PRO A 214 25.48 -30.00 14.70
C PRO A 214 25.67 -29.50 13.27
N ALA A 215 26.89 -29.07 12.94
CA ALA A 215 27.21 -28.61 11.60
C ALA A 215 27.15 -29.79 10.61
N ILE A 216 26.24 -29.71 9.65
CA ILE A 216 26.17 -30.69 8.55
C ILE A 216 27.36 -30.42 7.61
N THR A 217 28.32 -31.34 7.55
CA THR A 217 29.55 -31.24 6.74
C THR A 217 29.37 -31.73 5.30
N LEU A 218 28.22 -31.45 4.67
CA LEU A 218 28.01 -31.75 3.25
C LEU A 218 28.75 -30.71 2.40
N GLY A 219 29.92 -31.08 1.90
CA GLY A 219 30.56 -30.39 0.76
C GLY A 219 31.25 -29.04 1.04
N GLY A 220 31.38 -28.66 2.30
CA GLY A 220 32.04 -27.41 2.72
C GLY A 220 31.31 -26.12 2.30
N ASN A 221 31.93 -24.97 2.59
CA ASN A 221 31.31 -23.64 2.35
C ASN A 221 30.98 -23.36 0.88
N LYS A 222 31.70 -23.98 -0.07
CA LYS A 222 31.46 -23.81 -1.51
C LYS A 222 30.10 -24.37 -1.90
N ILE A 223 29.81 -25.63 -1.56
CA ILE A 223 28.52 -26.27 -1.86
C ILE A 223 27.36 -25.53 -1.19
N LYS A 224 27.53 -25.10 0.07
CA LYS A 224 26.51 -24.29 0.78
C LYS A 224 26.19 -22.99 0.05
N ASN A 225 27.21 -22.27 -0.43
CA ASN A 225 27.00 -21.04 -1.20
C ASN A 225 26.43 -21.33 -2.59
N THR A 226 26.87 -22.40 -3.27
CA THR A 226 26.29 -22.83 -4.54
C THR A 226 24.80 -23.13 -4.41
N VAL A 227 24.38 -23.87 -3.37
CA VAL A 227 22.96 -24.13 -3.10
C VAL A 227 22.19 -22.83 -2.86
N ARG A 228 22.73 -21.88 -2.08
CA ARG A 228 22.09 -20.56 -1.86
C ARG A 228 21.86 -19.79 -3.17
N PHE A 229 22.88 -19.72 -4.02
CA PHE A 229 22.77 -19.07 -5.32
C PHE A 229 21.83 -19.84 -6.26
N LEU A 230 21.85 -21.16 -6.23
CA LEU A 230 20.98 -22.00 -7.04
C LEU A 230 19.51 -21.85 -6.63
N VAL A 231 19.19 -21.76 -5.33
CA VAL A 231 17.84 -21.47 -4.86
C VAL A 231 17.35 -20.12 -5.39
N MET A 232 18.17 -19.07 -5.28
CA MET A 232 17.83 -17.75 -5.81
C MET A 232 17.68 -17.77 -7.35
N GLY A 233 18.59 -18.46 -8.04
CA GLY A 233 18.58 -18.60 -9.50
C GLY A 233 17.39 -19.42 -10.02
N LEU A 234 17.02 -20.49 -9.34
CA LEU A 234 15.82 -21.29 -9.67
C LEU A 234 14.54 -20.50 -9.42
N ALA A 235 14.44 -19.78 -8.30
CA ALA A 235 13.30 -18.92 -8.03
C ALA A 235 13.15 -17.84 -9.10
N PHE A 236 14.26 -17.20 -9.48
CA PHE A 236 14.28 -16.24 -10.59
C PHE A 236 13.89 -16.90 -11.91
N GLY A 237 14.50 -18.04 -12.27
CA GLY A 237 14.22 -18.76 -13.50
C GLY A 237 12.75 -19.20 -13.61
N TYR A 238 12.18 -19.71 -12.52
CA TYR A 238 10.77 -20.08 -12.44
C TYR A 238 9.84 -18.89 -12.72
N ILE A 239 10.07 -17.76 -12.04
CA ILE A 239 9.26 -16.54 -12.25
C ILE A 239 9.52 -15.94 -13.64
N PHE A 240 10.74 -16.00 -14.14
CA PHE A 240 11.09 -15.50 -15.48
C PHE A 240 10.39 -16.30 -16.58
N LEU A 241 10.32 -17.63 -16.45
CA LEU A 241 9.56 -18.49 -17.36
C LEU A 241 8.06 -18.17 -17.31
N PHE A 242 7.51 -17.94 -16.12
CA PHE A 242 6.13 -17.49 -15.95
C PHE A 242 5.89 -16.12 -16.62
N TYR A 243 6.81 -15.17 -16.43
CA TYR A 243 6.76 -13.85 -17.05
C TYR A 243 6.79 -13.93 -18.58
N GLN A 244 7.70 -14.73 -19.16
CA GLN A 244 7.76 -14.94 -20.62
C GLN A 244 6.47 -15.59 -21.15
N ARG A 245 5.85 -16.51 -20.41
CA ARG A 245 4.53 -17.06 -20.74
C ARG A 245 3.44 -15.99 -20.69
N SER A 246 3.51 -15.05 -19.74
CA SER A 246 2.52 -13.98 -19.58
C SER A 246 2.62 -12.88 -20.64
N LYS A 247 3.79 -12.65 -21.25
CA LYS A 247 3.95 -11.68 -22.36
C LYS A 247 3.10 -11.99 -23.60
N GLY A 248 2.56 -13.20 -23.73
CA GLY A 248 1.59 -13.54 -24.78
C GLY A 248 0.25 -12.80 -24.67
N TYR A 249 0.02 -12.08 -23.56
CA TYR A 249 -1.10 -11.16 -23.39
C TYR A 249 -0.68 -9.75 -23.84
N SER A 250 -0.60 -9.54 -25.15
CA SER A 250 -0.44 -8.18 -25.72
C SER A 250 -1.68 -7.33 -25.44
N GLU A 251 -1.51 -6.00 -25.45
CA GLU A 251 -2.64 -5.07 -25.48
C GLU A 251 -3.58 -5.47 -26.61
N SER A 252 -4.85 -5.59 -26.24
CA SER A 252 -5.89 -6.07 -27.13
C SER A 252 -6.19 -5.01 -28.21
N GLU A 253 -6.27 -5.39 -29.50
CA GLU A 253 -6.53 -4.40 -30.59
C GLU A 253 -7.83 -3.63 -30.36
N LEU A 254 -8.84 -4.28 -29.76
CA LEU A 254 -10.13 -3.68 -29.44
C LEU A 254 -10.16 -3.10 -28.02
N HIS A 255 -9.03 -2.99 -27.30
CA HIS A 255 -9.00 -2.61 -25.89
C HIS A 255 -9.80 -1.34 -25.61
N GLY A 256 -10.72 -1.41 -24.65
CA GLY A 256 -11.55 -0.29 -24.24
C GLY A 256 -12.92 -0.67 -23.70
N VAL A 257 -13.66 0.36 -23.31
CA VAL A 257 -15.04 0.25 -22.81
C VAL A 257 -16.00 0.73 -23.88
N TYR A 258 -17.00 -0.09 -24.20
CA TYR A 258 -17.97 0.19 -25.25
C TYR A 258 -19.40 0.18 -24.70
N ASN A 259 -20.15 1.26 -24.96
CA ASN A 259 -21.58 1.30 -24.72
C ASN A 259 -22.33 0.67 -25.89
N VAL A 260 -23.35 -0.13 -25.59
CA VAL A 260 -24.27 -0.65 -26.60
C VAL A 260 -25.32 0.41 -26.89
N THR A 261 -25.34 0.96 -28.10
CA THR A 261 -26.28 2.04 -28.49
C THR A 261 -27.46 1.54 -29.31
N SER A 262 -27.33 0.35 -29.90
CA SER A 262 -28.39 -0.36 -30.61
C SER A 262 -28.21 -1.85 -30.38
N LEU A 263 -29.31 -2.55 -30.11
CA LEU A 263 -29.33 -3.99 -29.90
C LEU A 263 -30.57 -4.59 -30.57
N ARG A 264 -30.37 -5.60 -31.40
CA ARG A 264 -31.42 -6.47 -31.95
C ARG A 264 -31.08 -7.91 -31.63
N VAL A 265 -32.02 -8.62 -31.02
CA VAL A 265 -31.90 -10.06 -30.73
C VAL A 265 -33.01 -10.77 -31.49
N ASN A 266 -32.68 -11.80 -32.28
CA ASN A 266 -33.62 -12.51 -33.14
C ASN A 266 -34.45 -11.56 -34.00
N GLN A 267 -33.75 -10.58 -34.61
CA GLN A 267 -34.28 -9.51 -35.46
C GLN A 267 -35.24 -8.53 -34.76
N LYS A 268 -35.55 -8.73 -33.47
CA LYS A 268 -36.39 -7.83 -32.68
C LYS A 268 -35.53 -6.76 -32.00
N PRO A 269 -35.84 -5.46 -32.17
CA PRO A 269 -35.13 -4.40 -31.46
C PRO A 269 -35.41 -4.46 -29.95
N ILE A 270 -34.35 -4.33 -29.15
CA ILE A 270 -34.42 -4.24 -27.69
C ILE A 270 -34.39 -2.77 -27.30
N ASN A 271 -35.33 -2.35 -26.45
CA ASN A 271 -35.36 -0.98 -25.93
C ASN A 271 -34.31 -0.82 -24.81
N LEU A 272 -33.22 -0.11 -25.13
CA LEU A 272 -32.11 0.13 -24.20
C LEU A 272 -32.42 1.20 -23.15
N ALA A 273 -33.46 2.03 -23.35
CA ALA A 273 -33.91 3.04 -22.39
C ALA A 273 -34.88 2.47 -21.32
N GLY A 274 -35.34 1.23 -21.50
CA GLY A 274 -36.25 0.55 -20.57
C GLY A 274 -35.53 0.19 -19.27
N THR A 275 -35.77 0.98 -18.22
CA THR A 275 -34.93 1.10 -17.03
C THR A 275 -35.08 -0.03 -15.99
N LEU A 276 -35.73 -1.16 -16.32
CA LEU A 276 -36.19 -2.14 -15.32
C LEU A 276 -35.88 -3.62 -15.61
N GLN A 277 -35.27 -3.96 -16.75
CA GLN A 277 -34.89 -5.35 -17.02
C GLN A 277 -33.40 -5.56 -16.81
N ASP A 278 -33.02 -6.24 -15.74
CA ASP A 278 -31.63 -6.58 -15.40
C ASP A 278 -30.94 -7.58 -16.37
N SER A 279 -31.48 -7.74 -17.58
CA SER A 279 -31.00 -8.68 -18.61
C SER A 279 -30.67 -7.99 -19.94
N ILE A 280 -30.63 -6.66 -19.97
CA ILE A 280 -30.26 -5.90 -21.18
C ILE A 280 -28.74 -5.73 -21.22
N LEU A 281 -28.13 -6.22 -22.31
CA LEU A 281 -26.71 -5.99 -22.60
C LEU A 281 -26.48 -4.50 -22.88
N ASN A 282 -25.80 -3.81 -21.97
CA ASN A 282 -25.61 -2.36 -22.05
C ASN A 282 -24.15 -1.94 -22.24
N ARG A 283 -23.19 -2.76 -21.83
CA ARG A 283 -21.76 -2.51 -22.03
C ARG A 283 -21.01 -3.76 -22.46
N VAL A 284 -20.02 -3.54 -23.32
CA VAL A 284 -19.03 -4.53 -23.72
C VAL A 284 -17.65 -4.01 -23.36
N TYR A 285 -16.85 -4.85 -22.73
CA TYR A 285 -15.45 -4.54 -22.41
C TYR A 285 -14.55 -5.45 -23.23
N PHE A 286 -13.53 -4.87 -23.84
CA PHE A 286 -12.41 -5.60 -24.37
C PHE A 286 -11.18 -5.24 -23.52
N ASP A 287 -10.66 -6.23 -22.81
CA ASP A 287 -9.59 -6.07 -21.84
C ASP A 287 -8.32 -6.79 -22.32
N ASP A 288 -7.22 -6.55 -21.62
CA ASP A 288 -5.93 -7.13 -21.92
C ASP A 288 -5.97 -8.66 -21.92
N GLY A 289 -5.23 -9.25 -22.85
CA GLY A 289 -5.24 -10.68 -23.08
C GLY A 289 -6.47 -11.21 -23.82
N ASN A 290 -7.09 -10.35 -24.64
CA ASN A 290 -8.26 -10.64 -25.47
C ASN A 290 -9.45 -11.16 -24.64
N VAL A 291 -9.73 -10.50 -23.51
CA VAL A 291 -10.92 -10.80 -22.72
C VAL A 291 -12.09 -9.97 -23.25
N CYS A 292 -13.22 -10.61 -23.49
CA CYS A 292 -14.49 -9.96 -23.82
C CYS A 292 -15.44 -10.11 -22.65
N ILE A 293 -15.98 -8.99 -22.16
CA ILE A 293 -16.93 -8.98 -21.05
C ILE A 293 -18.23 -8.35 -21.51
N LEU A 294 -19.32 -9.11 -21.44
CA LEU A 294 -20.68 -8.62 -21.70
C LEU A 294 -21.34 -8.26 -20.37
N GLN A 295 -21.72 -7.00 -20.17
CA GLN A 295 -22.41 -6.57 -18.94
C GLN A 295 -23.89 -6.32 -19.19
N TYR A 296 -24.73 -6.89 -18.32
CA TYR A 296 -26.18 -6.81 -18.41
C TYR A 296 -26.74 -5.88 -17.34
N ASN A 297 -26.80 -4.57 -17.62
CA ASN A 297 -27.28 -3.48 -16.77
C ASN A 297 -26.55 -3.25 -15.43
N ASN A 298 -26.05 -4.31 -14.78
CA ASN A 298 -25.42 -4.30 -13.48
C ASN A 298 -24.02 -4.92 -13.57
N HIS A 299 -23.05 -4.34 -12.85
CA HIS A 299 -21.69 -4.90 -12.74
C HIS A 299 -21.68 -6.30 -12.09
N LEU A 300 -22.73 -6.62 -11.33
CA LEU A 300 -22.99 -7.95 -10.78
C LEU A 300 -23.58 -8.94 -11.80
N ARG A 301 -23.69 -8.57 -13.09
CA ARG A 301 -24.22 -9.46 -14.12
C ARG A 301 -23.35 -9.42 -15.37
N ARG A 302 -22.29 -10.25 -15.38
CA ARG A 302 -21.27 -10.21 -16.43
C ARG A 302 -20.97 -11.59 -17.06
N LEU A 303 -20.94 -11.57 -18.39
CA LEU A 303 -20.46 -12.55 -19.37
C LEU A 303 -18.95 -12.52 -19.58
N PHE A 304 -18.13 -13.35 -18.93
CA PHE A 304 -16.68 -13.34 -19.16
C PHE A 304 -16.25 -14.39 -20.19
N GLY A 305 -15.55 -13.94 -21.24
CA GLY A 305 -15.04 -14.79 -22.29
C GLY A 305 -13.68 -14.37 -22.81
N ARG A 306 -13.02 -15.26 -23.54
CA ARG A 306 -11.85 -14.93 -24.35
C ARG A 306 -12.27 -14.78 -25.79
N TYR A 307 -11.60 -13.93 -26.53
CA TYR A 307 -11.93 -13.70 -27.92
C TYR A 307 -10.72 -13.81 -28.84
N GLU A 308 -11.01 -14.13 -30.09
CA GLU A 308 -10.11 -14.07 -31.23
C GLU A 308 -10.72 -13.09 -32.23
N TYR A 309 -9.91 -12.14 -32.71
CA TYR A 309 -10.35 -11.17 -33.71
C TYR A 309 -9.34 -11.13 -34.85
N ASN A 310 -9.86 -11.21 -36.08
CA ASN A 310 -9.08 -11.04 -37.30
C ASN A 310 -9.55 -9.77 -38.01
N ALA A 311 -8.77 -8.70 -37.87
CA ALA A 311 -9.08 -7.39 -38.44
C ALA A 311 -9.28 -7.40 -39.96
N LYS A 312 -8.55 -8.26 -40.70
CA LYS A 312 -8.65 -8.34 -42.18
C LYS A 312 -9.97 -8.97 -42.63
N GLN A 313 -10.48 -9.94 -41.87
CA GLN A 313 -11.71 -10.67 -42.18
C GLN A 313 -12.92 -10.10 -41.43
N HIS A 314 -12.71 -9.12 -40.55
CA HIS A 314 -13.69 -8.64 -39.57
C HIS A 314 -14.31 -9.78 -38.75
N ALA A 315 -13.62 -10.91 -38.62
CA ALA A 315 -14.15 -12.09 -37.95
C ALA A 315 -13.84 -12.00 -36.45
N PHE A 316 -14.88 -12.08 -35.63
CA PHE A 316 -14.80 -12.04 -34.18
C PHE A 316 -15.42 -13.32 -33.62
N LYS A 317 -14.70 -13.98 -32.73
CA LYS A 317 -15.21 -15.14 -31.99
C LYS A 317 -14.88 -14.97 -30.52
N SER A 318 -15.87 -15.06 -29.65
CA SER A 318 -15.65 -15.11 -28.20
C SER A 318 -16.31 -16.33 -27.58
N ILE A 319 -15.57 -17.03 -26.73
CA ILE A 319 -16.07 -18.15 -25.94
C ILE A 319 -16.21 -17.67 -24.51
N PHE A 320 -17.45 -17.57 -24.05
CA PHE A 320 -17.77 -17.27 -22.67
C PHE A 320 -17.68 -18.58 -21.89
N GLU A 321 -16.62 -18.75 -21.11
CA GLU A 321 -16.36 -19.93 -20.28
C GLU A 321 -15.68 -19.58 -18.96
N LEU A 322 -15.26 -18.32 -18.79
CA LEU A 322 -14.54 -17.87 -17.61
C LEU A 322 -15.51 -17.71 -16.43
N LYS A 323 -15.13 -18.25 -15.27
CA LYS A 323 -15.81 -17.99 -14.00
C LYS A 323 -15.48 -16.58 -13.54
N SER A 324 -16.46 -15.82 -13.07
CA SER A 324 -16.18 -14.57 -12.36
C SER A 324 -15.46 -14.88 -11.05
N VAL A 325 -14.36 -14.20 -10.75
CA VAL A 325 -13.61 -14.35 -9.49
C VAL A 325 -14.25 -13.52 -8.35
N GLY A 326 -15.27 -12.70 -8.64
CA GLY A 326 -15.95 -11.84 -7.66
C GLY A 326 -17.48 -11.89 -7.75
N PRO A 327 -18.20 -11.21 -6.84
CA PRO A 327 -19.65 -11.11 -6.88
C PRO A 327 -20.08 -10.52 -8.22
N GLY A 328 -20.83 -11.29 -9.01
CA GLY A 328 -21.34 -10.82 -10.29
C GLY A 328 -21.44 -11.83 -11.45
N ASP A 329 -21.23 -13.11 -11.17
CA ASP A 329 -21.42 -14.16 -12.17
C ASP A 329 -22.92 -14.34 -12.46
N TYR A 330 -23.35 -14.01 -13.67
CA TYR A 330 -24.74 -14.21 -14.10
C TYR A 330 -25.00 -15.63 -14.63
N ARG A 331 -23.99 -16.53 -14.64
CA ARG A 331 -24.17 -17.85 -15.23
C ARG A 331 -24.99 -18.80 -14.37
N PRO A 332 -25.95 -19.53 -14.97
CA PRO A 332 -26.23 -20.89 -14.56
C PRO A 332 -24.94 -21.69 -14.78
N ARG A 333 -24.35 -22.17 -13.69
CA ARG A 333 -23.18 -23.05 -13.70
C ARG A 333 -23.48 -24.20 -14.67
N GLU A 334 -22.70 -24.36 -15.75
CA GLU A 334 -22.47 -25.60 -16.55
C GLU A 334 -22.44 -25.47 -18.09
N LYS A 335 -22.82 -24.34 -18.73
CA LYS A 335 -22.72 -24.22 -20.21
C LYS A 335 -21.85 -23.07 -20.70
N ALA A 336 -20.92 -23.38 -21.61
CA ALA A 336 -20.18 -22.39 -22.37
C ALA A 336 -21.05 -21.90 -23.53
N ASP A 337 -21.07 -20.58 -23.74
CA ASP A 337 -21.76 -19.93 -24.85
C ASP A 337 -20.71 -19.28 -25.74
N THR A 338 -20.93 -19.31 -27.06
CA THR A 338 -20.00 -18.73 -28.02
C THR A 338 -20.69 -17.62 -28.80
N LEU A 339 -20.04 -16.47 -28.89
CA LEU A 339 -20.39 -15.39 -29.81
C LEU A 339 -19.52 -15.49 -31.05
N GLN A 340 -20.12 -15.79 -32.20
CA GLN A 340 -19.46 -15.73 -33.50
C GLN A 340 -20.08 -14.59 -34.30
N ALA A 341 -19.30 -13.56 -34.60
CA ALA A 341 -19.80 -12.34 -35.21
C ALA A 341 -18.82 -11.74 -36.21
N THR A 342 -19.35 -10.90 -37.09
CA THR A 342 -18.54 -9.95 -37.86
C THR A 342 -18.49 -8.63 -37.11
N LEU A 343 -17.29 -8.07 -36.94
CA LEU A 343 -17.05 -6.80 -36.26
C LEU A 343 -16.41 -5.80 -37.23
N LYS A 344 -17.18 -4.79 -37.63
CA LYS A 344 -16.74 -3.76 -38.60
C LYS A 344 -16.59 -2.41 -37.92
N HIS A 345 -15.46 -1.75 -38.14
CA HIS A 345 -15.20 -0.41 -37.63
C HIS A 345 -16.03 0.64 -38.40
N LEU A 346 -16.66 1.54 -37.65
CA LEU A 346 -17.45 2.67 -38.13
C LEU A 346 -16.69 3.97 -37.80
N PRO A 347 -15.86 4.48 -38.73
CA PRO A 347 -14.87 5.52 -38.44
C PRO A 347 -15.48 6.87 -38.08
N GLN A 348 -16.68 7.19 -38.56
CA GLN A 348 -17.33 8.49 -38.31
C GLN A 348 -17.61 8.76 -36.82
N ASN A 349 -17.85 7.70 -36.03
CA ASN A 349 -18.22 7.81 -34.62
C ASN A 349 -17.27 7.04 -33.69
N ASN A 350 -16.14 6.51 -34.16
CA ASN A 350 -15.28 5.62 -33.37
C ASN A 350 -16.08 4.46 -32.73
N ALA A 351 -16.92 3.83 -33.54
CA ALA A 351 -17.84 2.77 -33.13
C ALA A 351 -17.56 1.48 -33.90
N TYR A 352 -18.13 0.37 -33.45
CA TYR A 352 -18.07 -0.90 -34.16
C TYR A 352 -19.48 -1.46 -34.34
N ALA A 353 -19.79 -1.93 -35.55
CA ALA A 353 -20.98 -2.73 -35.81
C ALA A 353 -20.63 -4.20 -35.65
N MET A 354 -21.32 -4.88 -34.72
CA MET A 354 -21.19 -6.30 -34.48
C MET A 354 -22.47 -7.03 -34.90
N ALA A 355 -22.36 -8.07 -35.71
CA ALA A 355 -23.51 -8.88 -36.14
C ALA A 355 -23.12 -10.35 -36.19
N GLY A 356 -23.90 -11.23 -35.55
CA GLY A 356 -23.53 -12.63 -35.40
C GLY A 356 -24.54 -13.48 -34.63
N LEU A 357 -24.06 -14.61 -34.12
CA LEU A 357 -24.81 -15.54 -33.27
C LEU A 357 -24.16 -15.60 -31.89
N LEU A 358 -24.96 -15.41 -30.83
CA LEU A 358 -24.59 -15.69 -29.44
C LEU A 358 -25.36 -16.94 -29.01
N GLY A 359 -24.67 -18.09 -28.93
CA GLY A 359 -25.36 -19.37 -28.78
C GLY A 359 -26.34 -19.61 -29.95
N PRO A 360 -27.63 -19.88 -29.70
CA PRO A 360 -28.63 -20.03 -30.75
C PRO A 360 -29.20 -18.69 -31.27
N ASP A 361 -29.00 -17.58 -30.55
CA ASP A 361 -29.68 -16.32 -30.81
C ASP A 361 -28.89 -15.44 -31.79
N SER A 362 -29.58 -14.85 -32.77
CA SER A 362 -28.97 -13.85 -33.64
C SER A 362 -28.90 -12.50 -32.95
N VAL A 363 -27.72 -11.88 -32.94
CA VAL A 363 -27.46 -10.62 -32.26
C VAL A 363 -26.85 -9.63 -33.23
N GLN A 364 -27.42 -8.42 -33.28
CA GLN A 364 -26.84 -7.27 -33.97
C GLN A 364 -26.74 -6.12 -32.99
N MET A 365 -25.56 -5.54 -32.86
CA MET A 365 -25.33 -4.43 -31.94
C MET A 365 -24.33 -3.41 -32.46
N VAL A 366 -24.49 -2.16 -32.00
CA VAL A 366 -23.55 -1.07 -32.26
C VAL A 366 -22.83 -0.73 -30.96
N LEU A 367 -21.50 -0.80 -30.99
CA LEU A 367 -20.59 -0.61 -29.87
C LEU A 367 -19.91 0.75 -30.00
N GLN A 368 -20.27 1.70 -29.14
CA GLN A 368 -19.69 3.04 -29.11
C GLN A 368 -18.56 3.09 -28.07
N LYS A 369 -17.32 3.38 -28.48
CA LYS A 369 -16.19 3.48 -27.54
C LYS A 369 -16.36 4.68 -26.61
N VAL A 370 -16.14 4.46 -25.31
CA VAL A 370 -16.23 5.47 -24.24
C VAL A 370 -14.84 5.81 -23.71
N ARG A 371 -14.01 4.79 -23.50
CA ARG A 371 -12.63 4.90 -23.00
C ARG A 371 -11.74 3.91 -23.73
#